data_AF-A0ABD7HIG3-F1
#
_entry.id   AF-A0ABD7HIG3-F1
#
_cell.length_a   1.000
_cell.length_b   1.000
_cell.length_c   1.000
_cell.angle_alpha   90.00
_cell.angle_beta   90.00
_cell.angle_gamma   90.00
#
_symmetry.space_group_name_H-M   'P 1'
#
loop_
_entity.id
_entity.type
_entity.pdbx_description
1 polymer ?
#
loop_
_entity_poly.entity_id
_entity_poly.type
_entity_poly.pdbx_seq_one_letter_code
_entity_poly.pdbx_strand_id
1 'polypeptide(L)' 'MGREASRQDNVSRHRVEAALAGQLSMRELTPEEGAVFNAEIDVELERQIAATHLQNELRAEGMQVVVLNNASQIVEVPPA' A
#
# COMPACT_ATOMS: atom_id res chain seq x y z
N MET A 1 28.77 -13.95 -15.91
CA MET A 1 28.02 -14.52 -14.76
C MET A 1 27.77 -13.47 -13.66
N GLY A 2 28.74 -13.12 -12.79
CA GLY A 2 28.44 -12.26 -11.63
C GLY A 2 28.08 -10.79 -11.93
N ARG A 3 28.77 -10.14 -12.88
CA ARG A 3 28.56 -8.71 -13.17
C ARG A 3 27.33 -8.41 -14.03
N GLU A 4 26.87 -9.37 -14.81
CA GLU A 4 25.66 -9.23 -15.63
C GLU A 4 24.41 -9.41 -14.78
N ALA A 5 24.39 -10.41 -13.90
CA ALA A 5 23.31 -10.59 -12.92
C ALA A 5 23.15 -9.34 -12.03
N SER A 6 24.25 -8.80 -11.49
CA SER A 6 24.17 -7.56 -10.70
C SER A 6 23.69 -6.34 -11.48
N ARG A 7 23.95 -6.27 -12.80
CA ARG A 7 23.40 -5.21 -13.65
C ARG A 7 21.91 -5.40 -13.87
N GLN A 8 21.48 -6.63 -14.10
CA GLN A 8 20.07 -6.96 -14.28
C GLN A 8 19.26 -6.66 -13.01
N ASP A 9 19.76 -7.04 -11.83
CA ASP A 9 19.11 -6.74 -10.55
C ASP A 9 18.94 -5.22 -10.32
N ASN A 10 19.97 -4.44 -10.66
CA ASN A 10 19.94 -2.99 -10.50
C ASN A 10 18.95 -2.33 -11.48
N VAL A 11 18.91 -2.80 -12.74
CA VAL A 11 17.94 -2.34 -13.73
C VAL A 11 16.51 -2.68 -13.27
N SER A 12 16.26 -3.90 -12.80
CA SER A 12 14.94 -4.31 -12.32
C SER A 12 14.50 -3.49 -11.10
N ARG A 13 15.40 -3.22 -10.15
CA ARG A 13 15.10 -2.32 -9.03
C ARG A 13 14.73 -0.91 -9.48
N HIS A 14 15.53 -0.32 -10.38
CA HIS A 14 15.28 1.04 -10.85
C HIS A 14 13.95 1.17 -11.59
N ARG A 15 13.55 0.13 -12.34
CA ARG A 15 12.26 0.10 -13.04
C ARG A 15 11.07 0.01 -12.09
N VAL A 16 11.18 -0.81 -11.03
CA VAL A 16 10.16 -0.86 -9.96
C VAL A 16 10.03 0.51 -9.28
N GLU A 17 11.15 1.14 -8.92
CA GLU A 17 11.16 2.48 -8.32
C GLU A 17 10.51 3.53 -9.25
N ALA A 18 10.81 3.50 -10.55
CA ALA A 18 10.18 4.39 -11.53
C ALA A 18 8.67 4.14 -11.66
N ALA A 19 8.21 2.88 -11.59
CA ALA A 19 6.78 2.57 -11.61
C ALA A 19 6.08 3.05 -10.33
N LEU A 20 6.69 2.89 -9.16
CA LEU A 20 6.18 3.43 -7.89
C LEU A 20 6.09 4.97 -7.92
N ALA A 21 7.03 5.63 -8.61
CA ALA A 21 7.00 7.07 -8.83
C ALA A 21 6.02 7.52 -9.93
N GLY A 22 5.33 6.60 -10.62
CA GLY A 22 4.44 6.89 -11.74
C GLY A 22 5.15 7.34 -13.02
N GLN A 23 6.47 7.14 -13.10
CA GLN A 23 7.33 7.51 -14.23
C GLN A 23 7.44 6.39 -15.28
N LEU A 24 7.11 5.16 -14.90
CA LEU A 24 7.02 3.99 -15.78
C LEU A 24 5.61 3.39 -15.67
N SER A 25 5.02 2.95 -16.79
CA SER A 25 3.73 2.27 -16.73
C SER A 25 3.90 0.88 -16.10
N MET A 26 3.01 0.50 -15.18
CA MET A 26 3.01 -0.85 -14.58
C MET A 26 2.92 -1.97 -15.61
N ARG A 27 2.31 -1.69 -16.78
CA ARG A 27 2.20 -2.66 -17.90
C ARG A 27 3.56 -2.99 -18.53
N GLU A 28 4.58 -2.20 -18.26
CA GLU A 28 5.93 -2.39 -18.79
C GLU A 28 6.79 -3.26 -17.86
N LEU A 29 6.35 -3.54 -16.63
CA LEU A 29 7.08 -4.37 -15.68
C LEU A 29 7.06 -5.85 -16.11
N THR A 30 8.15 -6.57 -15.83
CA THR A 30 8.12 -8.04 -15.90
C THR A 30 7.24 -8.61 -14.77
N PRO A 31 6.81 -9.87 -14.84
CA PRO A 31 6.06 -10.50 -13.75
C PRO A 31 6.76 -10.43 -12.39
N GLU A 32 8.08 -10.60 -12.37
CA GLU A 32 8.90 -10.55 -11.16
C GLU A 32 8.96 -9.11 -10.60
N GLU A 33 9.20 -8.12 -11.47
CA GLU A 33 9.18 -6.71 -11.09
C GLU A 33 7.79 -6.28 -10.58
N GLY A 34 6.72 -6.77 -11.21
CA GLY A 34 5.34 -6.52 -10.79
C GLY A 34 5.00 -7.12 -9.42
N ALA A 35 5.54 -8.30 -9.08
CA ALA A 35 5.36 -8.89 -7.76
C ALA A 35 6.03 -8.03 -6.66
N VAL A 36 7.23 -7.51 -6.92
CA VAL A 36 7.92 -6.60 -6.00
C VAL A 36 7.16 -5.28 -5.87
N PHE A 37 6.70 -4.70 -6.99
CA PHE A 37 5.88 -3.49 -6.99
C PHE A 37 4.63 -3.65 -6.11
N ASN A 38 3.89 -4.75 -6.26
CA ASN A 38 2.67 -4.99 -5.47
C ASN A 38 2.99 -5.13 -3.98
N ALA A 39 4.06 -5.84 -3.62
CA ALA A 39 4.47 -5.98 -2.23
C ALA A 39 4.82 -4.63 -1.58
N GLU A 40 5.48 -3.73 -2.32
CA GLU A 40 5.79 -2.37 -1.83
C GLU A 40 4.53 -1.51 -1.66
N ILE A 41 3.56 -1.63 -2.60
CA ILE A 41 2.26 -0.96 -2.49
C ILE A 41 1.47 -1.47 -1.29
N ASP A 42 1.45 -2.78 -1.06
CA ASP A 42 0.73 -3.37 0.08
C ASP A 42 1.30 -2.85 1.40
N VAL A 43 2.64 -2.82 1.54
CA VAL A 43 3.31 -2.29 2.73
C VAL A 43 3.01 -0.81 2.94
N GLU A 44 3.06 0.01 1.88
CA GLU A 44 2.76 1.43 1.99
C GLU A 44 1.28 1.69 2.29
N LEU A 45 0.37 0.89 1.73
CA LEU A 45 -1.05 0.98 2.01
C LEU A 45 -1.36 0.59 3.45
N GLU A 46 -0.80 -0.51 3.96
CA GLU A 46 -0.94 -0.90 5.37
C GLU A 46 -0.43 0.20 6.30
N ARG A 47 0.72 0.80 5.98
CA ARG A 47 1.29 1.92 6.73
C ARG A 47 0.34 3.13 6.73
N GLN A 48 -0.19 3.52 5.57
CA GLN A 48 -1.07 4.66 5.44
C GLN A 48 -2.42 4.42 6.12
N ILE A 49 -3.01 3.24 5.97
CA ILE A 49 -4.26 2.87 6.65
C ILE A 49 -4.06 2.92 8.17
N ALA A 50 -2.94 2.38 8.69
CA ALA A 50 -2.64 2.44 10.12
C ALA A 50 -2.42 3.87 10.63
N ALA A 51 -1.90 4.77 9.80
CA ALA A 51 -1.71 6.19 10.13
C ALA A 51 -3.00 7.03 9.96
N THR A 52 -3.97 6.53 9.19
CA THR A 52 -5.20 7.25 8.87
C THR A 52 -6.23 7.08 9.98
N HIS A 53 -6.66 8.19 10.57
CA HIS A 53 -7.64 8.21 11.65
C HIS A 53 -9.03 8.60 11.14
N LEU A 54 -9.45 8.03 10.00
CA LEU A 54 -10.69 8.39 9.31
C LEU A 54 -11.93 8.30 10.22
N GLN A 55 -11.98 7.32 11.11
CA GLN A 55 -13.07 7.19 12.07
C GLN A 55 -13.15 8.41 13.00
N ASN A 56 -12.00 8.93 13.45
CA ASN A 56 -11.95 10.10 14.31
C ASN A 56 -12.36 11.36 13.55
N GLU A 57 -11.94 11.49 12.29
CA GLU A 57 -12.32 12.61 11.41
C GLU A 57 -13.85 12.65 11.20
N LEU A 58 -14.46 11.53 10.80
CA LEU A 58 -15.91 11.44 10.62
C LEU A 58 -16.68 11.73 11.92
N ARG A 59 -16.16 11.28 13.06
CA ARG A 59 -16.78 11.51 14.37
C ARG A 59 -16.65 12.97 14.81
N ALA A 60 -15.56 13.65 14.47
CA ALA A 60 -15.41 15.09 14.67
C ALA A 60 -16.40 15.91 13.82
N GLU A 61 -16.82 15.38 12.67
CA GLU A 61 -17.89 15.96 11.83
C GLU A 61 -19.31 15.65 12.34
N GLY A 62 -19.44 14.98 13.48
CA GLY A 62 -20.73 14.61 14.08
C GLY A 62 -21.39 13.38 13.45
N MET A 63 -20.66 12.63 12.62
CA MET A 63 -21.17 11.38 12.04
C MET A 63 -21.10 10.24 13.07
N GLN A 64 -22.14 9.40 13.06
CA GLN A 64 -22.13 8.16 13.83
C GLN A 64 -21.29 7.11 13.09
N VAL A 65 -20.28 6.56 13.76
CA VAL A 65 -19.38 5.54 13.19
C VAL A 65 -19.62 4.22 13.90
N VAL A 66 -19.86 3.19 13.10
CA VAL A 66 -19.98 1.79 13.52
C VAL A 66 -18.95 0.96 12.76
N VAL A 67 -18.36 -0.04 13.41
CA VAL A 67 -17.33 -0.91 12.81
C VAL A 67 -17.70 -2.37 12.95
N LEU A 68 -17.40 -3.17 11.92
CA LEU A 68 -17.45 -4.63 11.99
C LEU A 68 -16.15 -5.12 12.63
N ASN A 69 -16.24 -5.69 13.82
CA ASN A 69 -15.07 -6.20 14.53
C ASN A 69 -14.68 -7.61 14.06
N ASN A 70 -13.54 -8.11 14.55
CA ASN A 70 -13.01 -9.43 14.22
C ASN A 70 -13.89 -10.61 14.69
N ALA A 71 -14.89 -10.35 15.55
CA ALA A 71 -15.89 -11.33 15.97
C ALA A 71 -17.16 -11.27 15.10
N SER A 72 -17.12 -10.57 13.96
CA SER A 72 -18.25 -10.34 13.06
C SER A 72 -19.43 -9.62 13.73
N GLN A 73 -19.15 -8.75 14.70
CA GLN A 73 -20.15 -7.92 15.37
C GLN A 73 -20.02 -6.47 14.92
N ILE A 74 -21.17 -5.82 14.74
CA ILE A 74 -21.21 -4.36 14.55
C ILE A 74 -21.13 -3.71 15.92
N VAL A 75 -20.10 -2.91 16.16
CA VAL A 75 -19.90 -2.18 17.41
C VAL A 75 -19.89 -0.68 17.14
N GLU A 76 -20.54 0.08 18.02
CA GLU A 76 -20.52 1.53 17.97
C GLU A 76 -19.23 2.07 18.58
N VAL A 77 -18.62 3.03 17.91
CA VAL A 77 -17.40 3.68 18.42
C VAL A 77 -17.82 4.91 19.25
N PRO A 78 -17.51 4.96 20.56
CA PRO A 78 -17.98 6.04 21.43
C PRO A 78 -17.44 7.40 20.99
N PRO A 79 -18.19 8.52 21.11
CA PRO A 79 -17.85 9.87 20.63
C PRO A 79 -16.48 10.40 21.11
N ALA A 80 -15.94 11.39 20.37
CA ALA A 80 -14.50 11.71 20.37
C ALA A 80 -14.14 12.64 21.54
#